data_AF-A0A5J5HRF6-F1
#
_entry.id   AF-A0A5J5HRF6-F1
#
_cell.length_a   1.000
_cell.length_b   1.000
_cell.length_c   1.000
_cell.angle_alpha   90.00
_cell.angle_beta   90.00
_cell.angle_gamma   90.00
#
_symmetry.space_group_name_H-M   'P 1'
#
loop_
_entity.id
_entity.type
_entity.pdbx_description
1 polymer ?
#
loop_
_entity_poly.entity_id
_entity_poly.type
_entity_poly.pdbx_seq_one_letter_code
_entity_poly.pdbx_strand_id
1 'polypeptide(L)'
;MNTDQAFELLKNAGVTEDVCIKTVRRWLRERKITYDGGQRKSGFILDDTDQAFQLLRDAGVAPSMGIPIVRRWVREGKIQHVSEGEHLKDYLAKESSSSLPIHSPAEDKLIRQLKAKMKAQEEHIKGVEELHQSSVNTLIQQRNKLNKEIMNLEMEKQKLQQEARKLLKENLDLRNELLKLKEEYSKGRQTDPEKTRIVPSKVYDPRPKLGLSRTADAKEILAGYKTLLKMTHPDRGGDAALFHFIKKDYDLFRSSLK
;
A
#
# COMPACT_ATOMS: atom_id res chain seq x y z
N MET A 1 -34.20 23.52 -7.17
CA MET A 1 -33.54 22.26 -7.58
C MET A 1 -32.06 22.54 -7.83
N ASN A 2 -31.17 21.74 -7.24
CA ASN A 2 -29.71 21.88 -7.38
C ASN A 2 -29.17 21.13 -8.61
N THR A 3 -27.92 21.40 -9.01
CA THR A 3 -27.25 20.74 -10.14
C THR A 3 -27.25 19.22 -10.07
N ASP A 4 -26.92 18.67 -8.91
CA ASP A 4 -26.83 17.22 -8.71
C ASP A 4 -28.22 16.57 -8.75
N GLN A 5 -29.23 17.26 -8.22
CA GLN A 5 -30.63 16.82 -8.27
C GLN A 5 -31.18 16.84 -9.70
N ALA A 6 -30.85 17.87 -10.47
CA ALA A 6 -31.24 17.98 -11.86
C ALA A 6 -30.58 16.91 -12.73
N PHE A 7 -29.30 16.60 -12.46
CA PHE A 7 -28.58 15.55 -13.14
C PHE A 7 -29.17 14.16 -12.84
N GLU A 8 -29.46 13.87 -11.57
CA GLU A 8 -30.11 12.63 -11.16
C GLU A 8 -31.53 12.49 -11.72
N LEU A 9 -32.30 13.58 -11.81
CA LEU A 9 -33.62 13.57 -12.45
C LEU A 9 -33.54 13.10 -13.91
N LEU A 10 -32.61 13.67 -14.68
CA LEU A 10 -32.42 13.32 -16.10
C LEU A 10 -31.88 11.90 -16.28
N LYS A 11 -30.98 11.47 -15.40
CA LYS A 11 -30.48 10.10 -15.37
C LYS A 11 -31.59 9.10 -15.06
N ASN A 12 -32.44 9.40 -14.07
CA ASN A 12 -33.62 8.58 -13.75
C ASN A 12 -34.67 8.56 -14.88
N ALA A 13 -34.71 9.61 -15.70
CA ALA A 13 -35.54 9.68 -16.89
C ALA A 13 -34.96 8.92 -18.10
N GLY A 14 -33.78 8.29 -17.97
CA GLY A 14 -33.15 7.51 -19.03
C GLY A 14 -32.49 8.35 -20.12
N VAL A 15 -32.19 9.63 -19.85
CA VAL A 15 -31.47 10.50 -20.77
C VAL A 15 -29.98 10.15 -20.73
N THR A 16 -29.33 10.09 -21.90
CA THR A 16 -27.88 9.80 -22.01
C THR A 16 -27.04 10.86 -21.30
N GLU A 17 -25.94 10.46 -20.67
CA GLU A 17 -25.11 11.35 -19.82
C GLU A 17 -24.66 12.64 -20.55
N ASP A 18 -24.32 12.56 -21.84
CA ASP A 18 -23.93 13.72 -22.64
C ASP A 18 -25.05 14.76 -22.78
N VAL A 19 -26.29 14.29 -22.94
CA VAL A 19 -27.48 15.15 -23.04
C VAL A 19 -27.86 15.68 -21.65
N CYS A 20 -27.68 14.88 -20.59
CA CYS A 20 -27.83 15.34 -19.21
C CYS A 20 -26.90 16.51 -18.88
N ILE A 21 -25.60 16.37 -19.17
CA ILE A 21 -24.60 17.40 -18.89
C ILE A 21 -24.90 18.68 -19.67
N LYS A 22 -25.25 18.57 -20.96
CA LYS A 22 -25.61 19.72 -21.80
C LYS A 22 -26.88 20.42 -21.28
N THR A 23 -27.88 19.66 -20.86
CA THR A 23 -29.15 20.17 -20.36
C THR A 23 -28.99 20.84 -19.01
N VAL A 24 -28.26 20.24 -18.07
CA VAL A 24 -27.95 20.84 -16.75
C VAL A 24 -27.13 22.12 -16.92
N ARG A 25 -26.12 22.14 -17.80
CA ARG A 25 -25.36 23.37 -18.12
C ARG A 25 -26.24 24.45 -18.74
N ARG A 26 -27.23 24.07 -19.56
CA ARG A 26 -28.20 25.01 -20.11
C ARG A 26 -29.13 25.56 -19.02
N TRP A 27 -29.69 24.71 -18.17
CA TRP A 27 -30.55 25.12 -17.07
C TRP A 27 -29.85 25.99 -16.03
N LEU A 28 -28.55 25.77 -15.81
CA LEU A 28 -27.70 26.67 -15.02
C LEU A 28 -27.60 28.06 -15.65
N ARG A 29 -27.38 28.15 -16.97
CA ARG A 29 -27.34 29.43 -17.70
C ARG A 29 -28.70 30.14 -17.70
N GLU A 30 -29.78 29.38 -17.78
CA GLU A 30 -31.16 29.87 -17.74
C GLU A 30 -31.66 30.17 -16.31
N ARG A 31 -30.82 29.98 -15.27
CA ARG A 31 -31.16 30.14 -13.85
C ARG A 31 -32.36 29.31 -13.38
N LYS A 32 -32.70 28.22 -14.09
CA LYS A 32 -33.75 27.26 -13.70
C LYS A 32 -33.32 26.37 -12.53
N ILE A 33 -32.01 26.22 -12.35
CA ILE A 33 -31.40 25.47 -11.25
C ILE A 33 -30.27 26.27 -10.62
N THR A 34 -30.00 26.00 -9.35
CA THR A 34 -28.95 26.65 -8.56
C THR A 34 -27.73 25.74 -8.44
N TYR A 35 -26.54 26.33 -8.50
CA TYR A 35 -25.30 25.63 -8.15
C TYR A 35 -25.16 25.62 -6.63
N ASP A 36 -25.08 24.43 -6.05
CA ASP A 36 -24.83 24.25 -4.62
C ASP A 36 -23.52 23.47 -4.48
N GLY A 37 -22.47 24.16 -4.03
CA GLY A 37 -21.12 23.61 -3.91
C GLY A 37 -20.89 22.78 -2.64
N GLY A 38 -21.94 22.54 -1.84
CA GLY A 38 -21.85 21.90 -0.53
C GLY A 38 -22.87 20.79 -0.34
N GLN A 39 -22.37 19.57 -0.11
CA GLN A 39 -23.11 18.34 0.21
C GLN A 39 -23.92 17.69 -0.92
N ARG A 40 -23.54 16.45 -1.25
CA ARG A 40 -24.28 15.53 -2.13
C ARG A 40 -25.61 15.14 -1.47
N LYS A 41 -26.63 15.99 -1.57
CA LYS A 41 -28.01 15.62 -1.26
C LYS A 41 -28.52 14.76 -2.42
N SER A 42 -28.38 13.43 -2.28
CA SER A 42 -28.86 12.46 -3.26
C SER A 42 -30.37 12.31 -3.13
N GLY A 43 -31.10 12.84 -4.11
CA GLY A 43 -32.56 12.75 -4.19
C GLY A 43 -33.18 14.05 -4.68
N PHE A 44 -34.13 13.93 -5.61
CA PHE A 44 -34.98 15.04 -6.04
C PHE A 44 -36.41 14.79 -5.57
N ILE A 45 -37.06 15.85 -5.13
CA ILE A 45 -38.50 15.88 -4.89
C ILE A 45 -39.01 17.03 -5.74
N LEU A 46 -39.98 16.74 -6.61
CA LEU A 46 -40.66 17.73 -7.42
C LEU A 46 -41.94 18.16 -6.72
N ASP A 47 -42.28 19.42 -6.84
CA ASP A 47 -43.46 19.97 -6.19
C ASP A 47 -44.71 19.54 -6.96
N ASP A 48 -44.63 19.47 -8.30
CA ASP A 48 -45.80 19.25 -9.16
C ASP A 48 -45.53 18.32 -10.37
N THR A 49 -46.57 17.60 -10.81
CA THR A 49 -46.54 16.76 -12.02
C THR A 49 -46.31 17.57 -13.30
N ASP A 50 -46.89 18.76 -13.41
CA ASP A 50 -46.71 19.64 -14.57
C ASP A 50 -45.27 20.15 -14.66
N GLN A 51 -44.64 20.44 -13.52
CA GLN A 51 -43.23 20.79 -13.44
C GLN A 51 -42.34 19.63 -13.95
N ALA A 52 -42.68 18.38 -13.61
CA ALA A 52 -41.95 17.20 -14.09
C ALA A 52 -42.02 17.09 -15.63
N PHE A 53 -43.20 17.28 -16.21
CA PHE A 53 -43.37 17.22 -17.66
C PHE A 53 -42.67 18.35 -18.40
N GLN A 54 -42.69 19.57 -17.87
CA GLN A 54 -41.98 20.70 -18.45
C GLN A 54 -40.47 20.43 -18.46
N LEU A 55 -39.90 19.92 -17.37
CA LEU A 55 -38.48 19.56 -17.29
C LEU A 55 -38.10 18.44 -18.25
N LEU A 56 -38.96 17.41 -18.40
CA LEU A 56 -38.73 16.32 -19.35
C LEU A 56 -38.82 16.80 -20.80
N ARG A 57 -39.79 17.64 -21.12
CA ARG A 57 -39.94 18.26 -22.45
C ARG A 57 -38.73 19.13 -22.79
N ASP A 58 -38.30 19.96 -21.84
CA ASP A 58 -37.10 20.78 -21.99
C ASP A 58 -35.86 19.93 -22.23
N ALA A 59 -35.75 18.77 -21.57
CA ALA A 59 -34.65 17.82 -21.76
C ALA A 59 -34.71 17.03 -23.08
N GLY A 60 -35.73 17.25 -23.91
CA GLY A 60 -35.91 16.56 -25.19
C GLY A 60 -36.53 15.16 -25.06
N VAL A 61 -37.13 14.83 -23.92
CA VAL A 61 -37.84 13.57 -23.73
C VAL A 61 -39.23 13.68 -24.37
N ALA A 62 -39.55 12.74 -25.26
CA ALA A 62 -40.86 12.69 -25.90
C ALA A 62 -41.97 12.46 -24.86
N PRO A 63 -43.16 13.08 -25.02
CA PRO A 63 -44.28 12.91 -24.08
C PRO A 63 -44.67 11.44 -23.84
N SER A 64 -44.57 10.60 -24.87
CA SER A 64 -44.84 9.15 -24.79
C SER A 64 -43.90 8.40 -23.84
N MET A 65 -42.65 8.85 -23.72
CA MET A 65 -41.68 8.31 -22.74
C MET A 65 -41.78 9.02 -21.39
N GLY A 66 -42.14 10.31 -21.38
CA GLY A 66 -42.31 11.08 -20.15
C GLY A 66 -43.44 10.58 -19.24
N ILE A 67 -44.59 10.21 -19.82
CA ILE A 67 -45.77 9.74 -19.06
C ILE A 67 -45.47 8.52 -18.15
N PRO A 68 -44.86 7.41 -18.61
CA PRO A 68 -44.55 6.29 -17.72
C PRO A 68 -43.49 6.62 -16.66
N ILE A 69 -42.55 7.54 -16.97
CA ILE A 69 -41.53 8.00 -16.02
C ILE A 69 -42.15 8.80 -14.89
N VAL A 70 -43.01 9.77 -15.21
CA VAL A 70 -43.71 10.58 -14.22
C VAL A 70 -44.67 9.70 -13.40
N ARG A 71 -45.38 8.75 -14.03
CA ARG A 71 -46.20 7.75 -13.31
C ARG A 71 -45.38 6.95 -12.30
N ARG A 72 -44.16 6.55 -12.65
CA ARG A 72 -43.24 5.86 -11.73
C ARG A 72 -42.84 6.77 -10.58
N TRP A 73 -42.53 8.04 -10.84
CA TRP A 73 -42.14 9.01 -9.81
C TRP A 73 -43.27 9.35 -8.83
N VAL A 74 -44.53 9.39 -9.29
CA VAL A 74 -45.70 9.54 -8.41
C VAL A 74 -45.81 8.33 -7.46
N ARG A 75 -45.67 7.10 -7.99
CA ARG A 75 -45.70 5.88 -7.16
C ARG A 75 -44.54 5.78 -6.17
N GLU A 76 -43.38 6.30 -6.54
CA GLU A 76 -42.19 6.37 -5.70
C GLU A 76 -42.23 7.52 -4.66
N GLY A 77 -43.29 8.35 -4.66
CA GLY A 77 -43.41 9.49 -3.74
C GLY A 77 -42.42 10.63 -4.01
N LYS A 78 -41.87 10.71 -5.22
CA LYS A 78 -40.90 11.75 -5.64
C LYS A 78 -41.57 13.04 -6.13
N ILE A 79 -42.90 13.05 -6.20
CA ILE A 79 -43.73 14.21 -6.58
C ILE A 79 -44.72 14.48 -5.44
N GLN A 80 -44.78 15.71 -4.95
CA GLN A 80 -45.61 16.08 -3.79
C GLN A 80 -47.09 16.31 -4.16
N HIS A 81 -47.35 16.99 -5.29
CA HIS A 81 -48.69 17.30 -5.75
C HIS A 81 -48.94 16.75 -7.16
N VAL A 82 -50.14 16.22 -7.37
CA VAL A 82 -50.63 15.79 -8.69
C VAL A 82 -51.60 16.87 -9.16
N SER A 83 -51.13 17.76 -10.05
CA SER A 83 -51.94 18.83 -10.65
C SER A 83 -53.02 18.27 -11.58
N GLU A 84 -54.21 18.87 -11.55
CA GLU A 84 -55.40 18.57 -12.38
C GLU A 84 -55.26 18.94 -13.87
N GLY A 85 -54.04 18.98 -14.41
CA GLY A 85 -53.75 19.39 -15.78
C GLY A 85 -54.24 18.39 -16.84
N GLU A 86 -54.37 18.83 -18.11
CA GLU A 86 -54.90 18.04 -19.24
C GLU A 86 -54.28 16.63 -19.41
N HIS A 87 -53.05 16.44 -18.93
CA HIS A 87 -52.35 15.16 -18.97
C HIS A 87 -52.96 14.09 -18.05
N LEU A 88 -53.73 14.45 -17.00
CA LEU A 88 -54.38 13.53 -16.04
C LEU A 88 -55.38 12.56 -16.69
N LYS A 89 -56.02 12.97 -17.79
CA LYS A 89 -56.97 12.10 -18.51
C LYS A 89 -56.30 10.85 -19.08
N ASP A 90 -55.02 10.94 -19.44
CA ASP A 90 -54.20 9.80 -19.87
C ASP A 90 -53.64 8.97 -18.69
N TYR A 91 -53.66 9.54 -17.46
CA TYR A 91 -53.27 8.83 -16.24
C TYR A 91 -54.37 7.89 -15.73
N LEU A 92 -55.63 8.33 -15.77
CA LEU A 92 -56.75 7.61 -15.16
C LEU A 92 -57.53 6.67 -16.10
N ALA A 93 -57.45 6.85 -17.42
CA ALA A 93 -58.28 6.11 -18.39
C ALA A 93 -57.95 4.60 -18.55
N LYS A 94 -57.22 3.97 -17.62
CA LYS A 94 -56.95 2.52 -17.62
C LYS A 94 -57.08 1.83 -16.26
N GLU A 95 -57.74 2.47 -15.29
CA GLU A 95 -58.07 1.85 -13.98
C GLU A 95 -59.56 1.45 -13.88
N SER A 96 -60.23 1.16 -14.99
CA SER A 96 -61.45 0.34 -14.93
C SER A 96 -61.07 -1.12 -14.68
N SER A 97 -61.19 -1.51 -13.41
CA SER A 97 -61.27 -2.88 -12.90
C SER A 97 -60.09 -3.82 -13.21
N SER A 98 -58.99 -3.68 -12.48
CA SER A 98 -58.29 -4.87 -12.01
C SER A 98 -58.84 -5.17 -10.61
N SER A 99 -59.65 -6.22 -10.50
CA SER A 99 -60.03 -6.85 -9.23
C SER A 99 -58.86 -6.85 -8.24
N LEU A 100 -59.12 -6.45 -6.99
CA LEU A 100 -58.26 -6.77 -5.85
C LEU A 100 -57.79 -8.23 -6.01
N PRO A 101 -56.47 -8.51 -6.02
CA PRO A 101 -56.01 -9.88 -6.18
C PRO A 101 -56.44 -10.64 -4.93
N ILE A 102 -57.49 -11.45 -5.06
CA ILE A 102 -57.79 -12.51 -4.10
C ILE A 102 -56.62 -13.47 -4.25
N HIS A 103 -55.61 -13.32 -3.39
CA HIS A 103 -54.46 -14.23 -3.37
C HIS A 103 -54.97 -15.66 -3.26
N SER A 104 -54.55 -16.51 -4.19
CA SER A 104 -54.86 -17.93 -4.07
C SER A 104 -54.13 -18.49 -2.84
N PRO A 105 -54.71 -19.45 -2.09
CA PRO A 105 -54.04 -20.05 -0.94
C PRO A 105 -52.71 -20.74 -1.31
N ALA A 106 -52.45 -20.99 -2.60
CA ALA A 106 -51.16 -21.47 -3.12
C ALA A 106 -50.11 -20.34 -3.19
N GLU A 107 -50.49 -19.14 -3.64
CA GLU A 107 -49.62 -17.95 -3.64
C GLU A 107 -49.26 -17.54 -2.21
N ASP A 108 -50.20 -17.58 -1.27
CA ASP A 108 -49.92 -17.28 0.14
C ASP A 108 -48.92 -18.26 0.76
N LYS A 109 -49.00 -19.55 0.41
CA LYS A 109 -48.01 -20.55 0.83
C LYS A 109 -46.64 -20.26 0.23
N LEU A 110 -46.58 -19.88 -1.04
CA LEU A 110 -45.34 -19.50 -1.72
C LEU A 110 -44.73 -18.24 -1.08
N ILE A 111 -45.53 -17.22 -0.80
CA ILE A 111 -45.09 -15.98 -0.13
C ILE A 111 -44.54 -16.30 1.26
N ARG A 112 -45.19 -17.17 2.04
CA ARG A 112 -44.69 -17.60 3.36
C ARG A 112 -43.36 -18.35 3.24
N GLN A 113 -43.22 -19.24 2.27
CA GLN A 113 -41.95 -19.94 2.01
C GLN A 113 -40.83 -18.98 1.60
N LEU A 114 -41.12 -18.02 0.73
CA LEU A 114 -40.15 -17.01 0.31
C LEU A 114 -39.73 -16.13 1.48
N LYS A 115 -40.67 -15.69 2.33
CA LYS A 115 -40.36 -14.96 3.56
C LYS A 115 -39.46 -15.75 4.51
N ALA A 116 -39.72 -17.05 4.68
CA ALA A 116 -38.88 -17.90 5.51
C ALA A 116 -37.46 -18.06 4.93
N LYS A 117 -37.34 -18.21 3.60
CA LYS A 117 -36.03 -18.26 2.92
C LYS A 117 -35.28 -16.94 3.02
N MET A 118 -35.95 -15.80 2.84
CA MET A 118 -35.36 -14.48 3.01
C MET A 118 -34.84 -14.29 4.43
N LYS A 119 -35.62 -14.65 5.44
CA LYS A 119 -35.20 -14.57 6.84
C LYS A 119 -33.97 -15.43 7.13
N ALA A 120 -33.94 -16.66 6.62
CA ALA A 120 -32.78 -17.54 6.77
C ALA A 120 -31.53 -16.98 6.07
N GLN A 121 -31.69 -16.33 4.92
CA GLN A 121 -30.60 -15.64 4.22
C GLN A 121 -30.13 -14.39 4.96
N GLU A 122 -31.03 -13.60 5.55
CA GLU A 122 -30.69 -12.45 6.40
C GLU A 122 -29.88 -12.88 7.62
N GLU A 123 -30.26 -13.98 8.28
CA GLU A 123 -29.49 -14.56 9.39
C GLU A 123 -28.09 -15.01 8.95
N HIS A 124 -27.97 -15.62 7.77
CA HIS A 124 -26.67 -15.99 7.22
C HIS A 124 -25.81 -14.77 6.87
N ILE A 125 -26.39 -13.73 6.24
CA ILE A 125 -25.69 -12.48 5.92
C ILE A 125 -25.18 -11.84 7.21
N LYS A 126 -26.01 -11.77 8.25
CA LYS A 126 -25.62 -11.24 9.55
C LYS A 126 -24.44 -12.00 10.16
N GLY A 127 -24.44 -13.33 10.09
CA GLY A 127 -23.30 -14.14 10.55
C GLY A 127 -22.01 -13.84 9.78
N VAL A 128 -22.10 -13.65 8.46
CA VAL A 128 -20.95 -13.26 7.63
C VAL A 128 -20.45 -11.85 7.98
N GLU A 129 -21.36 -10.91 8.24
CA GLU A 129 -21.01 -9.54 8.66
C GLU A 129 -20.27 -9.53 10.00
N GLU A 130 -20.73 -10.30 10.99
CA GLU A 130 -20.07 -10.44 12.30
C GLU A 130 -18.66 -11.03 12.15
N LEU A 131 -18.51 -12.07 11.32
CA LEU A 131 -17.20 -12.66 10.99
C LEU A 131 -16.29 -11.64 10.30
N HIS A 132 -16.83 -10.87 9.36
CA HIS A 132 -16.09 -9.82 8.67
C HIS A 132 -15.63 -8.73 9.64
N GLN A 133 -16.51 -8.25 10.52
CA GLN A 133 -16.17 -7.25 11.54
C GLN A 133 -15.08 -7.76 12.49
N SER A 134 -15.18 -9.01 12.95
CA SER A 134 -14.15 -9.64 13.76
C SER A 134 -12.81 -9.72 13.02
N SER A 135 -12.83 -10.13 11.75
CA SER A 135 -11.63 -10.21 10.89
C SER A 135 -11.01 -8.83 10.67
N VAL A 136 -11.81 -7.81 10.40
CA VAL A 136 -11.32 -6.43 10.24
C VAL A 136 -10.69 -5.91 11.53
N ASN A 137 -11.32 -6.16 12.68
CA ASN A 137 -10.79 -5.74 13.97
C ASN A 137 -9.44 -6.42 14.30
N THR A 138 -9.31 -7.72 14.03
CA THR A 138 -8.04 -8.43 14.22
C THR A 138 -6.94 -7.90 13.28
N LEU A 139 -7.26 -7.63 12.02
CA LEU A 139 -6.32 -7.02 11.07
C LEU A 139 -5.88 -5.61 11.51
N ILE A 140 -6.80 -4.80 12.03
CA ILE A 140 -6.48 -3.47 12.58
C ILE A 140 -5.52 -3.60 13.78
N GLN A 141 -5.77 -4.56 14.68
CA GLN A 141 -4.89 -4.82 15.82
C GLN A 141 -3.48 -5.24 15.36
N GLN A 142 -3.40 -6.16 14.38
CA GLN A 142 -2.13 -6.60 13.81
C GLN A 142 -1.37 -5.45 13.14
N ARG A 143 -2.05 -4.64 12.32
CA ARG A 143 -1.47 -3.45 11.69
C ARG A 143 -0.92 -2.49 12.73
N ASN A 144 -1.67 -2.23 13.81
CA ASN A 144 -1.23 -1.35 14.88
C ASN A 144 -0.02 -1.90 15.64
N LYS A 145 0.05 -3.21 15.87
CA LYS A 145 1.21 -3.86 16.48
C LYS A 145 2.45 -3.72 15.58
N LEU A 146 2.32 -4.03 14.30
CA LEU A 146 3.40 -3.89 13.32
C LEU A 146 3.90 -2.44 13.22
N ASN A 147 3.00 -1.46 13.18
CA ASN A 147 3.41 -0.05 13.15
C ASN A 147 4.23 0.35 14.37
N LYS A 148 3.91 -0.16 15.57
CA LYS A 148 4.71 0.08 16.79
C LYS A 148 6.10 -0.56 16.68
N GLU A 149 6.17 -1.78 16.15
CA GLU A 149 7.44 -2.48 15.94
C GLU A 149 8.32 -1.74 14.93
N ILE A 150 7.75 -1.28 13.81
CA ILE A 150 8.45 -0.46 12.81
C ILE A 150 9.02 0.81 13.46
N MET A 151 8.20 1.53 14.26
CA MET A 151 8.65 2.74 14.94
C MET A 151 9.81 2.46 15.91
N ASN A 152 9.76 1.36 16.66
CA ASN A 152 10.84 0.96 17.56
C ASN A 152 12.13 0.62 16.79
N LEU A 153 12.02 -0.14 15.70
CA LEU A 153 13.16 -0.49 14.85
C LEU A 153 13.79 0.74 14.18
N GLU A 154 12.99 1.72 13.76
CA GLU A 154 13.49 2.98 13.24
C GLU A 154 14.27 3.76 14.30
N MET A 155 13.77 3.82 15.54
CA MET A 155 14.46 4.45 16.66
C MET A 155 15.77 3.75 16.99
N GLU A 156 15.80 2.42 17.04
CA GLU A 156 17.02 1.62 17.25
C GLU A 156 18.03 1.84 16.13
N LYS A 157 17.59 1.82 14.87
CA LYS A 157 18.42 2.12 13.71
C LYS A 157 19.06 3.50 13.81
N GLN A 158 18.28 4.52 14.21
CA GLN A 158 18.81 5.87 14.41
C GLN A 158 19.85 5.93 15.53
N LYS A 159 19.61 5.26 16.67
CA LYS A 159 20.59 5.16 17.78
C LYS A 159 21.88 4.50 17.32
N LEU A 160 21.80 3.34 16.66
CA LEU A 160 22.96 2.63 16.13
C LEU A 160 23.73 3.46 15.11
N GLN A 161 23.05 4.21 14.24
CA GLN A 161 23.70 5.13 13.31
C GLN A 161 24.43 6.27 14.04
N GLN A 162 23.86 6.81 15.12
CA GLN A 162 24.51 7.84 15.94
C GLN A 162 25.74 7.27 16.66
N GLU A 163 25.64 6.08 17.25
CA GLU A 163 26.76 5.39 17.90
C GLU A 163 27.88 5.08 16.91
N ALA A 164 27.54 4.55 15.72
CA ALA A 164 28.52 4.32 14.67
C ALA A 164 29.25 5.61 14.25
N ARG A 165 28.53 6.74 14.13
CA ARG A 165 29.14 8.04 13.84
C ARG A 165 30.07 8.52 14.96
N LYS A 166 29.68 8.33 16.23
CA LYS A 166 30.52 8.68 17.38
C LYS A 166 31.81 7.87 17.40
N LEU A 167 31.70 6.54 17.27
CA LEU A 167 32.86 5.65 17.23
C LEU A 167 33.78 5.94 16.05
N LEU A 168 33.23 6.25 14.87
CA LEU A 168 34.03 6.67 13.72
C LEU A 168 34.81 7.96 14.00
N LYS A 169 34.17 8.94 14.65
CA LYS A 169 34.83 10.19 15.03
C LYS A 169 35.95 9.94 16.04
N GLU A 170 35.66 9.18 17.10
CA GLU A 170 36.66 8.78 18.10
C GLU A 170 37.83 8.02 17.45
N ASN A 171 37.57 7.11 16.51
CA ASN A 171 38.62 6.37 15.81
C ASN A 171 39.49 7.31 14.94
N LEU A 172 38.89 8.29 14.28
CA LEU A 172 39.62 9.31 13.53
C LEU A 172 40.49 10.17 14.45
N ASP A 173 39.94 10.61 15.59
CA ASP A 173 40.66 11.42 16.57
C ASP A 173 41.86 10.64 17.14
N LEU A 174 41.65 9.37 17.52
CA LEU A 174 42.73 8.49 17.98
C LEU A 174 43.79 8.23 16.90
N ARG A 175 43.41 8.07 15.63
CA ARG A 175 44.39 7.95 14.53
C ARG A 175 45.20 9.22 14.37
N ASN A 176 44.58 10.38 14.49
CA ASN A 176 45.26 11.66 14.42
C ASN A 176 46.22 11.84 15.60
N GLU A 177 45.83 11.43 16.81
CA GLU A 177 46.71 11.41 17.98
C GLU A 177 47.88 10.44 17.81
N LEU A 178 47.64 9.22 17.31
CA LEU A 178 48.70 8.26 16.99
C LEU A 178 49.67 8.80 15.93
N LEU A 179 49.16 9.52 14.92
CA LEU A 179 50.00 10.18 13.93
C LEU A 179 50.86 11.28 14.56
N LYS A 180 50.29 12.14 15.41
CA LYS A 180 51.04 13.17 16.15
C LYS A 180 52.13 12.55 17.03
N LEU A 181 51.79 11.53 17.82
CA LEU A 181 52.75 10.82 18.66
C LEU A 181 53.84 10.16 17.82
N LYS A 182 53.51 9.57 16.67
CA LYS A 182 54.49 9.00 15.74
C LYS A 182 55.42 10.07 15.17
N GLU A 183 54.89 11.24 14.81
CA GLU A 183 55.69 12.38 14.35
C GLU A 183 56.63 12.89 15.46
N GLU A 184 56.14 13.06 16.69
CA GLU A 184 56.95 13.42 17.85
C GLU A 184 58.06 12.40 18.11
N TYR A 185 57.73 11.10 18.05
CA TYR A 185 58.71 10.01 18.20
C TYR A 185 59.76 10.00 17.10
N SER A 186 59.37 10.35 15.86
CA SER A 186 60.29 10.44 14.72
C SER A 186 61.21 11.66 14.81
N LYS A 187 60.72 12.79 15.33
CA LYS A 187 61.51 14.00 15.60
C LYS A 187 62.49 13.78 16.76
N GLY A 188 62.08 13.06 17.81
CA GLY A 188 62.94 12.69 18.93
C GLY A 188 64.05 11.69 18.59
N ARG A 189 63.95 10.96 17.47
CA ARG A 189 65.01 10.08 16.94
C ARG A 189 65.99 10.77 15.98
N GLN A 190 65.87 12.07 15.72
CA GLN A 190 66.81 12.78 14.83
C GLN A 190 68.12 13.22 15.50
N THR A 191 68.33 12.92 16.78
CA THR A 191 69.65 12.99 17.43
C THR A 191 70.22 11.58 17.57
N ASP A 192 70.77 11.06 16.46
CA ASP A 192 71.96 10.20 16.36
C ASP A 192 71.90 9.35 15.07
N PRO A 193 72.60 9.77 13.99
CA PRO A 193 72.70 9.00 12.76
C PRO A 193 73.91 8.05 12.84
N GLU A 194 73.91 7.10 13.77
CA GLU A 194 74.83 5.97 13.68
C GLU A 194 74.10 4.64 13.91
N LYS A 195 74.22 3.76 12.90
CA LYS A 195 73.80 2.36 12.86
C LYS A 195 72.29 2.11 12.74
N THR A 196 71.81 2.07 11.51
CA THR A 196 71.29 0.81 10.93
C THR A 196 71.11 0.95 9.42
N ARG A 197 72.09 0.46 8.66
CA ARG A 197 71.89 0.09 7.25
C ARG A 197 70.93 -1.09 7.21
N ILE A 198 69.67 -0.84 6.85
CA ILE A 198 68.73 -1.90 6.47
C ILE A 198 69.10 -2.33 5.05
N VAL A 199 69.87 -3.42 4.94
CA VAL A 199 70.03 -4.16 3.68
C VAL A 199 68.75 -4.98 3.49
N PRO A 200 67.99 -4.83 2.38
CA PRO A 200 66.82 -5.66 2.14
C PRO A 200 67.26 -7.01 1.58
N SER A 201 67.83 -7.89 2.42
CA SER A 201 67.86 -9.31 2.09
C SER A 201 66.44 -9.83 2.25
N LYS A 202 65.73 -10.04 1.14
CA LYS A 202 64.44 -10.75 1.12
C LYS A 202 64.66 -12.20 1.56
N VAL A 203 64.87 -12.42 2.86
CA VAL A 203 64.67 -13.73 3.47
C VAL A 203 63.16 -13.88 3.58
N TYR A 204 62.59 -14.76 2.76
CA TYR A 204 61.17 -15.08 2.79
C TYR A 204 60.84 -15.64 4.19
N ASP A 205 60.23 -14.83 5.04
CA ASP A 205 59.77 -15.27 6.37
C ASP A 205 58.25 -15.51 6.33
N PRO A 206 57.79 -16.78 6.43
CA PRO A 206 56.36 -17.12 6.42
C PRO A 206 55.63 -16.80 7.73
N ARG A 207 56.35 -16.58 8.84
CA ARG A 207 55.80 -16.35 10.19
C ARG A 207 54.81 -15.18 10.29
N PRO A 208 55.11 -13.97 9.79
CA PRO A 208 54.19 -12.83 9.87
C PRO A 208 52.90 -13.03 9.06
N LYS A 209 52.94 -13.80 7.95
CA LYS A 209 51.75 -14.11 7.13
C LYS A 209 50.79 -15.08 7.81
N LEU A 210 51.32 -15.95 8.68
CA LEU A 210 50.55 -16.94 9.42
C LEU A 210 50.07 -16.43 10.79
N GLY A 211 50.44 -15.21 11.18
CA GLY A 211 50.17 -14.69 12.52
C GLY A 211 50.94 -15.42 13.64
N LEU A 212 52.04 -16.09 13.29
CA LEU A 212 52.85 -16.86 14.24
C LEU A 212 53.96 -16.00 14.86
N SER A 213 54.38 -16.36 16.09
CA SER A 213 55.49 -15.70 16.78
C SER A 213 56.79 -15.76 15.97
N ARG A 214 57.68 -14.78 16.16
CA ARG A 214 59.03 -14.79 15.57
C ARG A 214 59.86 -16.01 16.01
N THR A 215 59.52 -16.63 17.14
CA THR A 215 60.15 -17.83 17.69
C THR A 215 59.51 -19.14 17.26
N ALA A 216 58.47 -19.10 16.41
CA ALA A 216 57.72 -20.29 16.03
C ALA A 216 58.59 -21.28 15.23
N ASP A 217 58.52 -22.56 15.61
CA ASP A 217 59.30 -23.63 14.99
C ASP A 217 58.69 -24.06 13.64
N ALA A 218 59.49 -24.72 12.80
CA ALA A 218 59.07 -25.21 11.48
C ALA A 218 57.81 -26.11 11.56
N LYS A 219 57.64 -26.85 12.66
CA LYS A 219 56.43 -27.66 12.91
C LYS A 219 55.18 -26.82 13.11
N GLU A 220 55.29 -25.69 13.80
CA GLU A 220 54.18 -24.75 14.02
C GLU A 220 53.81 -24.02 12.73
N ILE A 221 54.81 -23.66 11.92
CA ILE A 221 54.61 -23.08 10.59
C ILE A 221 53.86 -24.06 9.67
N LEU A 222 54.24 -25.35 9.67
CA LEU A 222 53.53 -26.39 8.92
C LEU A 222 52.09 -26.59 9.42
N ALA A 223 51.87 -26.54 10.74
CA ALA A 223 50.53 -26.66 11.32
C ALA A 223 49.65 -25.46 10.91
N GLY A 224 50.19 -24.24 10.96
CA GLY A 224 49.49 -23.01 10.55
C GLY A 224 49.10 -22.99 9.07
N TYR A 225 49.99 -23.43 8.17
CA TYR A 225 49.60 -23.58 6.76
C TYR A 225 48.53 -24.66 6.55
N LYS A 226 48.61 -25.79 7.26
CA LYS A 226 47.61 -26.87 7.16
C LYS A 226 46.23 -26.44 7.69
N THR A 227 46.17 -25.65 8.76
CA THR A 227 44.90 -25.12 9.27
C THR A 227 44.30 -24.13 8.28
N LEU A 228 45.09 -23.20 7.74
CA LEU A 228 44.64 -22.25 6.72
C LEU A 228 44.13 -22.95 5.46
N LEU A 229 44.85 -23.95 4.93
CA LEU A 229 44.40 -24.72 3.77
C LEU A 229 43.09 -25.47 4.03
N LYS A 230 42.87 -25.95 5.26
CA LYS A 230 41.60 -26.61 5.64
C LYS A 230 40.45 -25.63 5.78
N MET A 231 40.71 -24.38 6.15
CA MET A 231 39.69 -23.33 6.31
C MET A 231 39.35 -22.65 4.99
N THR A 232 40.32 -22.50 4.08
CA THR A 232 40.12 -21.85 2.79
C THR A 232 39.74 -22.81 1.66
N HIS A 233 39.59 -24.11 1.95
CA HIS A 233 39.23 -25.10 0.93
C HIS A 233 37.86 -24.78 0.29
N PRO A 234 37.74 -24.77 -1.05
CA PRO A 234 36.50 -24.44 -1.75
C PRO A 234 35.32 -25.37 -1.37
N ASP A 235 35.58 -26.67 -1.22
CA ASP A 235 34.55 -27.64 -0.78
C ASP A 235 34.01 -27.39 0.64
N ARG A 236 34.65 -26.54 1.44
CA ARG A 236 34.19 -26.15 2.78
C ARG A 236 33.61 -24.73 2.82
N GLY A 237 33.30 -24.15 1.65
CA GLY A 237 32.81 -22.78 1.52
C GLY A 237 33.92 -21.71 1.58
N GLY A 238 35.18 -22.10 1.41
CA GLY A 238 36.31 -21.19 1.32
C GLY A 238 36.53 -20.63 -0.08
N ASP A 239 37.32 -19.56 -0.19
CA ASP A 239 37.67 -18.95 -1.48
C ASP A 239 38.79 -19.74 -2.18
N ALA A 240 38.50 -20.23 -3.39
CA ALA A 240 39.42 -20.99 -4.23
C ALA A 240 40.70 -20.20 -4.58
N ALA A 241 40.61 -18.88 -4.79
CA ALA A 241 41.76 -18.04 -5.11
C ALA A 241 42.73 -17.95 -3.92
N LEU A 242 42.18 -17.74 -2.71
CA LEU A 242 42.91 -17.76 -1.45
C LEU A 242 43.53 -19.13 -1.17
N PHE A 243 42.81 -20.22 -1.44
CA PHE A 243 43.34 -21.59 -1.30
C PHE A 243 44.56 -21.83 -2.19
N HIS A 244 44.49 -21.45 -3.48
CA HIS A 244 45.62 -21.59 -4.40
C HIS A 244 46.84 -20.74 -3.98
N PHE A 245 46.60 -19.53 -3.48
CA PHE A 245 47.67 -18.65 -2.99
C PHE A 245 48.38 -19.25 -1.76
N ILE A 246 47.61 -19.71 -0.78
CA ILE A 246 48.13 -20.33 0.45
C ILE A 246 48.84 -21.65 0.12
N LYS A 247 48.33 -22.42 -0.85
CA LYS A 247 48.96 -23.66 -1.32
C LYS A 247 50.31 -23.39 -1.97
N LYS A 248 50.41 -22.35 -2.80
CA LYS A 248 51.68 -21.92 -3.41
C LYS A 248 52.72 -21.52 -2.35
N ASP A 249 52.31 -20.75 -1.34
CA ASP A 249 53.18 -20.35 -0.23
C ASP A 249 53.60 -21.55 0.63
N TYR A 250 52.70 -22.51 0.86
CA TYR A 250 53.01 -23.77 1.55
C TYR A 250 54.02 -24.63 0.78
N ASP A 251 53.86 -24.77 -0.52
CA ASP A 251 54.77 -25.55 -1.37
C ASP A 251 56.16 -24.91 -1.44
N LEU A 252 56.23 -23.56 -1.48
CA LEU A 252 57.49 -22.81 -1.37
C LEU A 252 58.19 -23.08 -0.03
N PHE A 253 57.46 -22.98 1.09
CA PHE A 253 58.01 -23.28 2.41
C PHE A 253 58.48 -24.74 2.53
N ARG A 254 57.70 -25.69 1.99
CA ARG A 254 58.07 -27.11 1.97
C ARG A 254 59.31 -27.37 1.11
N SER A 255 59.48 -26.64 0.02
CA SER A 255 60.68 -26.72 -0.82
C SER A 255 61.92 -26.12 -0.14
N SER A 256 61.75 -25.11 0.72
CA SER A 256 62.84 -24.51 1.50
C SER A 256 63.31 -25.35 2.70
N LEU A 257 62.55 -26.37 3.08
CA LEU A 257 62.87 -27.32 4.15
C LEU A 257 63.56 -28.61 3.64
N LYS A 258 63.67 -28.79 2.32
CA LYS A 258 64.44 -29.88 1.69
C LYS A 258 65.87 -29.44 1.46
#